data_AF-A0A2U3QJ96-F1
#
_entry.id   AF-A0A2U3QJ96-F1
#
_cell.length_a   1.000
_cell.length_b   1.000
_cell.length_c   1.000
_cell.angle_alpha   90.00
_cell.angle_beta   90.00
_cell.angle_gamma   90.00
#
_symmetry.space_group_name_H-M   'P 1'
#
loop_
_entity.id
_entity.type
_entity.pdbx_description
1 polymer ?
#
loop_
_entity_poly.entity_id
_entity_poly.type
_entity_poly.pdbx_seq_one_letter_code
_entity_poly.pdbx_strand_id
1 'polypeptide(L)'
;MDAGGIERVRNEGYLPKKEFQAWLAMGLARLSFVGKNWVEAEERFDTVVRLYPDSGVAAYSVYWRGVSRYKRTHNPADLSAVTGEFRLKYQESIWAKKASVWGD
;
A
#
# COMPACT_ATOMS: atom_id res chain seq x y z
N MET A 1 -6.02 29.64 -13.24
CA MET A 1 -6.29 30.59 -12.13
C MET A 1 -7.07 31.77 -12.70
N ASP A 2 -7.83 32.48 -11.86
CA ASP A 2 -8.43 33.76 -12.23
C ASP A 2 -7.45 34.93 -12.03
N ALA A 3 -7.92 36.15 -12.31
CA ALA A 3 -7.14 37.38 -12.15
C ALA A 3 -6.73 37.69 -10.69
N GLY A 4 -7.38 37.05 -9.70
CA GLY A 4 -7.02 37.18 -8.28
C GLY A 4 -6.01 36.12 -7.81
N GLY A 5 -5.49 35.29 -8.72
CA GLY A 5 -4.59 34.18 -8.36
C GLY A 5 -5.31 32.99 -7.73
N ILE A 6 -6.65 32.97 -7.71
CA ILE A 6 -7.43 31.86 -7.19
C ILE A 6 -7.47 30.76 -8.26
N GLU A 7 -7.13 29.55 -7.85
CA GLU A 7 -7.21 28.39 -8.73
C GLU A 7 -8.67 28.05 -9.04
N ARG A 8 -9.06 28.17 -10.32
CA ARG A 8 -10.44 27.91 -10.80
C ARG A 8 -10.60 26.55 -11.45
N VAL A 9 -9.60 26.15 -12.22
CA VAL A 9 -9.50 24.84 -12.88
C VAL A 9 -8.04 24.44 -12.87
N ARG A 10 -7.78 23.21 -12.46
CA ARG A 10 -6.51 22.51 -12.64
C ARG A 10 -6.76 21.35 -13.59
N ASN A 11 -5.98 21.29 -14.65
CA ASN A 11 -6.04 20.16 -15.56
C ASN A 11 -5.30 18.97 -14.92
N GLU A 12 -5.99 18.23 -14.06
CA GLU A 12 -5.48 16.99 -13.44
C GLU A 12 -5.75 15.81 -14.37
N GLY A 13 -5.07 15.76 -15.52
CA GLY A 13 -5.01 14.53 -16.34
C GLY A 13 -4.23 13.39 -15.66
N TYR A 14 -3.72 13.62 -14.45
CA TYR A 14 -2.87 12.71 -13.69
C TYR A 14 -3.32 12.67 -12.22
N LEU A 15 -2.89 11.61 -11.52
CA LEU A 15 -3.13 11.41 -10.09
C LEU A 15 -2.68 12.64 -9.27
N PRO A 16 -3.43 13.04 -8.22
CA PRO A 16 -2.99 14.08 -7.30
C PRO A 16 -1.58 13.81 -6.76
N LYS A 17 -0.81 14.86 -6.44
CA LYS A 17 0.61 14.73 -6.05
C LYS A 17 0.87 13.61 -5.03
N LYS A 18 0.08 13.54 -3.96
CA LYS A 18 0.23 12.49 -2.92
C LYS A 18 -0.07 11.10 -3.46
N GLU A 19 -1.10 10.98 -4.29
CA GLU A 19 -1.47 9.72 -4.92
C GLU A 19 -0.34 9.26 -5.86
N PHE A 20 0.16 10.14 -6.72
CA PHE A 20 1.29 9.83 -7.59
C PHE A 20 2.55 9.40 -6.82
N GLN A 21 2.88 10.10 -5.72
CA GLN A 21 3.99 9.71 -4.84
C GLN A 21 3.80 8.33 -4.22
N ALA A 22 2.58 8.00 -3.79
CA ALA A 22 2.25 6.68 -3.25
C ALA A 22 2.47 5.58 -4.29
N TRP A 23 2.04 5.80 -5.54
CA TRP A 23 2.25 4.87 -6.64
C TRP A 23 3.73 4.64 -6.95
N LEU A 24 4.56 5.69 -6.96
CA LEU A 24 6.00 5.55 -7.15
C LEU A 24 6.66 4.77 -6.00
N ALA A 25 6.31 5.10 -4.75
CA ALA A 25 6.84 4.40 -3.59
C ALA A 25 6.44 2.92 -3.57
N MET A 26 5.19 2.60 -3.92
CA MET A 26 4.70 1.23 -4.07
C MET A 26 5.44 0.48 -5.18
N GLY A 27 5.71 1.14 -6.32
CA GLY A 27 6.50 0.57 -7.41
C GLY A 27 7.90 0.13 -6.95
N LEU A 28 8.59 0.98 -6.19
CA LEU A 28 9.90 0.64 -5.61
C LEU A 28 9.81 -0.55 -4.64
N ALA A 29 8.77 -0.59 -3.79
CA ALA A 29 8.52 -1.73 -2.91
C ALA A 29 8.31 -3.04 -3.70
N ARG A 30 7.62 -2.97 -4.86
CA ARG A 30 7.46 -4.14 -5.75
C ARG A 30 8.74 -4.57 -6.44
N LEU A 31 9.61 -3.65 -6.82
CA LEU A 31 10.92 -4.01 -7.35
C LEU A 31 11.73 -4.82 -6.34
N SER A 32 11.79 -4.36 -5.08
CA SER A 32 12.42 -5.14 -4.00
C SER A 32 11.77 -6.52 -3.81
N PHE A 33 10.43 -6.59 -3.85
CA PHE A 33 9.72 -7.87 -3.72
C PHE A 33 10.03 -8.84 -4.88
N VAL A 34 10.00 -8.37 -6.12
CA VAL A 34 10.32 -9.18 -7.31
C VAL A 34 11.78 -9.64 -7.27
N GLY A 35 12.67 -8.78 -6.78
CA GLY A 35 14.08 -9.11 -6.51
C GLY A 35 14.31 -10.06 -5.33
N LYS A 36 13.25 -10.50 -4.64
CA LYS A 36 13.31 -11.34 -3.42
C LYS A 36 14.03 -10.70 -2.24
N ASN A 37 14.17 -9.37 -2.24
CA ASN A 37 14.71 -8.60 -1.12
C ASN A 37 13.62 -8.40 -0.07
N TRP A 38 13.27 -9.45 0.66
CA TRP A 38 12.06 -9.47 1.51
C TRP A 38 12.06 -8.42 2.63
N VAL A 39 13.22 -8.19 3.26
CA VAL A 39 13.39 -7.17 4.31
C VAL A 39 13.10 -5.79 3.72
N GLU A 40 13.77 -5.45 2.62
CA GLU A 40 13.61 -4.14 1.98
C GLU A 40 12.19 -3.95 1.42
N ALA A 41 11.59 -5.00 0.86
CA ALA A 41 10.21 -4.95 0.39
C ALA A 41 9.24 -4.65 1.54
N GLU A 42 9.38 -5.35 2.66
CA GLU A 42 8.58 -5.13 3.87
C GLU A 42 8.67 -3.67 4.34
N GLU A 43 9.88 -3.13 4.48
CA GLU A 43 10.13 -1.76 4.93
C GLU A 43 9.57 -0.70 3.96
N ARG A 44 9.69 -0.94 2.65
CA ARG A 44 9.17 -0.03 1.63
C ARG A 44 7.65 -0.04 1.59
N PHE A 45 7.00 -1.20 1.70
CA PHE A 45 5.54 -1.26 1.80
C PHE A 45 5.05 -0.60 3.08
N ASP A 46 5.71 -0.82 4.21
CA ASP A 46 5.38 -0.15 5.47
C ASP A 46 5.45 1.38 5.33
N THR A 47 6.46 1.87 4.63
CA THR A 47 6.60 3.30 4.34
C THR A 47 5.43 3.83 3.49
N VAL A 48 4.94 3.07 2.50
CA VAL A 48 3.74 3.47 1.74
C VAL A 48 2.52 3.58 2.66
N VAL A 49 2.30 2.57 3.50
CA VAL A 49 1.14 2.54 4.43
C VAL A 49 1.21 3.70 5.43
N ARG A 50 2.40 4.00 5.95
CA ARG A 50 2.61 5.07 6.94
C ARG A 50 2.47 6.47 6.34
N LEU A 51 3.03 6.71 5.15
CA LEU A 51 3.07 8.05 4.55
C LEU A 51 1.85 8.36 3.67
N TYR A 52 1.22 7.33 3.09
CA TYR A 52 0.10 7.48 2.16
C TYR A 52 -1.09 6.58 2.55
N PRO A 53 -1.58 6.67 3.80
CA PRO A 53 -2.59 5.77 4.34
C PRO A 53 -3.95 5.87 3.64
N ASP A 54 -4.21 6.90 2.85
CA ASP A 54 -5.50 7.10 2.17
C ASP A 54 -5.38 7.01 0.64
N SER A 55 -4.21 6.56 0.15
CA SER A 55 -3.97 6.38 -1.29
C SER A 55 -4.61 5.11 -1.83
N GLY A 56 -4.83 5.06 -3.14
CA GLY A 56 -5.37 3.88 -3.83
C GLY A 56 -4.49 2.63 -3.70
N VAL A 57 -3.22 2.79 -3.35
CA VAL A 57 -2.23 1.70 -3.16
C VAL A 57 -1.97 1.34 -1.70
N ALA A 58 -2.66 1.97 -0.74
CA ALA A 58 -2.44 1.72 0.68
C ALA A 58 -2.80 0.26 1.05
N ALA A 59 -4.01 -0.18 0.69
CA ALA A 59 -4.47 -1.56 0.93
C ALA A 59 -3.61 -2.60 0.22
N TYR A 60 -3.16 -2.30 -1.02
CA TYR A 60 -2.19 -3.12 -1.74
C TYR A 60 -0.90 -3.29 -0.93
N SER A 61 -0.41 -2.19 -0.36
CA SER A 61 0.86 -2.17 0.37
C SER A 61 0.76 -2.92 1.70
N VAL A 62 -0.37 -2.83 2.41
CA VAL A 62 -0.62 -3.67 3.61
C VAL A 62 -0.51 -5.16 3.26
N TYR A 63 -1.20 -5.59 2.20
CA TYR A 63 -1.18 -6.98 1.74
C TYR A 63 0.24 -7.46 1.45
N TRP A 64 0.98 -6.70 0.62
CA TRP A 64 2.32 -7.11 0.21
C TRP A 64 3.38 -6.91 1.29
N ARG A 65 3.20 -6.00 2.25
CA ARG A 65 4.04 -5.94 3.46
C ARG A 65 3.99 -7.27 4.21
N GLY A 66 2.78 -7.78 4.47
CA GLY A 66 2.62 -9.05 5.16
C GLY A 66 3.13 -10.25 4.37
N VAL A 67 2.89 -10.30 3.06
CA VAL A 67 3.49 -11.36 2.20
C VAL A 67 5.02 -11.28 2.21
N SER A 68 5.61 -10.09 2.20
CA SER A 68 7.06 -9.91 2.30
C SER A 68 7.59 -10.44 3.63
N ARG A 69 6.91 -10.10 4.74
CA ARG A 69 7.23 -10.60 6.06
C ARG A 69 7.15 -12.13 6.12
N TYR A 70 6.05 -12.71 5.66
CA TYR A 70 5.90 -14.17 5.57
C TYR A 70 6.99 -14.83 4.71
N LYS A 71 7.35 -14.24 3.57
CA LYS A 71 8.43 -14.77 2.71
C LYS A 71 9.80 -14.75 3.39
N ARG A 72 10.01 -13.85 4.34
CA ARG A 72 11.22 -13.75 5.16
C ARG A 72 11.22 -14.71 6.34
N THR A 73 10.09 -14.84 7.04
CA THR A 73 9.98 -15.54 8.32
C THR A 73 9.49 -16.98 8.18
N HIS A 74 8.78 -17.29 7.10
CA HIS A 74 7.97 -18.49 6.92
C HIS A 74 6.90 -18.71 8.00
N ASN A 75 6.54 -17.67 8.75
CA ASN A 75 5.57 -17.74 9.82
C ASN A 75 4.16 -17.37 9.32
N PRO A 76 3.19 -18.32 9.28
CA PRO A 76 1.84 -18.03 8.80
C PRO A 76 1.11 -16.96 9.65
N ALA A 77 1.49 -16.77 10.91
CA ALA A 77 0.92 -15.72 11.77
C ALA A 77 1.12 -14.31 11.19
N ASP A 78 2.15 -14.09 10.36
CA ASP A 78 2.37 -12.81 9.68
C ASP A 78 1.27 -12.52 8.65
N LEU A 79 0.69 -13.55 8.04
CA LEU A 79 -0.44 -13.40 7.12
C LEU A 79 -1.76 -13.21 7.89
N SER A 80 -1.97 -13.91 9.00
CA SER A 80 -3.15 -13.72 9.84
C SER A 80 -3.22 -12.32 10.45
N ALA A 81 -2.06 -11.73 10.79
CA ALA A 81 -1.96 -10.34 11.26
C ALA A 81 -2.46 -9.33 10.22
N VAL A 82 -2.22 -9.58 8.93
CA VAL A 82 -2.74 -8.73 7.83
C VAL A 82 -4.27 -8.71 7.82
N THR A 83 -4.90 -9.87 8.03
CA THR A 83 -6.36 -9.95 8.11
C THR A 83 -6.90 -9.15 9.30
N GLY A 84 -6.18 -9.18 10.44
CA GLY A 84 -6.47 -8.34 11.60
C GLY A 84 -6.45 -6.85 11.26
N GLU A 85 -5.44 -6.40 10.54
CA GLU A 85 -5.35 -5.00 10.09
C GLU A 85 -6.46 -4.63 9.10
N PHE A 86 -6.78 -5.52 8.16
CA PHE A 86 -7.87 -5.28 7.21
C PHE A 86 -9.24 -5.14 7.86
N ARG A 87 -9.49 -5.81 8.99
CA ARG A 87 -10.71 -5.60 9.79
C ARG A 87 -10.81 -4.19 10.37
N LEU A 88 -9.66 -3.56 10.66
CA LEU A 88 -9.61 -2.21 11.21
C LEU A 88 -9.62 -1.14 10.12
N LYS A 89 -8.92 -1.38 8.99
CA LYS A 89 -8.81 -0.42 7.89
C LYS A 89 -8.81 -1.13 6.53
N TYR A 90 -9.45 -0.51 5.54
CA TYR A 90 -9.56 -1.02 4.17
C TYR A 90 -10.41 -2.31 4.04
N GLN A 91 -11.43 -2.49 4.89
CA GLN A 91 -12.31 -3.70 4.89
C GLN A 91 -12.92 -3.96 3.50
N GLU A 92 -13.32 -2.88 2.82
CA GLU A 92 -14.01 -2.94 1.53
C GLU A 92 -13.06 -3.16 0.33
N SER A 93 -11.75 -3.19 0.57
CA SER A 93 -10.78 -3.35 -0.51
C SER A 93 -10.76 -4.78 -1.07
N ILE A 94 -10.45 -4.91 -2.36
CA ILE A 94 -10.21 -6.23 -2.97
C ILE A 94 -9.05 -6.98 -2.29
N TRP A 95 -8.12 -6.26 -1.64
CA TRP A 95 -6.99 -6.83 -0.93
C TRP A 95 -7.39 -7.44 0.41
N ALA A 96 -8.35 -6.84 1.11
CA ALA A 96 -8.99 -7.47 2.28
C ALA A 96 -9.67 -8.79 1.89
N LYS A 97 -10.40 -8.82 0.78
CA LYS A 97 -11.02 -10.05 0.24
C LYS A 97 -9.99 -11.12 -0.12
N LYS A 98 -8.82 -10.72 -0.63
CA LYS A 98 -7.72 -11.67 -0.95
C LYS A 98 -7.03 -12.19 0.31
N ALA A 99 -6.93 -11.37 1.36
CA ALA A 99 -6.30 -11.74 2.62
C ALA A 99 -7.22 -12.54 3.54
N SER A 100 -8.53 -12.55 3.30
CA SER A 100 -9.51 -13.21 4.19
C SER A 100 -9.22 -14.69 4.41
N VAL A 101 -8.64 -15.38 3.42
CA VAL A 101 -8.25 -16.80 3.52
C VAL A 101 -7.08 -17.06 4.48
N TRP A 102 -6.44 -16.02 5.02
CA TRP A 102 -5.36 -16.15 6.02
C TRP A 102 -5.83 -15.94 7.45
N GLY A 103 -7.04 -15.44 7.64
CA GLY A 103 -7.65 -15.32 8.97
C GLY A 103 -8.47 -16.58 9.25
N ASP A 104 -8.09 -17.32 10.28
CA ASP A 104 -8.96 -18.28 10.94
C ASP A 104 -10.16 -17.56 11.60
#